data_AF-A0A958GWU5-F1
#
_entry.id   AF-A0A958GWU5-F1
#
_cell.length_a   1.000
_cell.length_b   1.000
_cell.length_c   1.000
_cell.angle_alpha   90.00
_cell.angle_beta   90.00
_cell.angle_gamma   90.00
#
_symmetry.space_group_name_H-M   'P 1'
#
loop_
_entity.id
_entity.type
_entity.pdbx_description
1 polymer ?
#
loop_
_entity_poly.entity_id
_entity_poly.type
_entity_poly.pdbx_seq_one_letter_code
_entity_poly.pdbx_strand_id
1 'polypeptide(L)'
;MSSRGSGGAVVHRGALVLRLGESWSVHVDEHEGYLVLKEPASEDAEGQLFVSMEYTPGVGTMLTVRNPSKKFLRYRLGIRTGSNGAFWYTSSCPVNPGILGIETWPQRMGEAMLTDLQLLDENDPRTRICN
;
A
#
# COMPACT_ATOMS: atom_id res chain seq x y z
N MET A 1 -3.88 17.06 19.96
CA MET A 1 -4.45 16.94 18.60
C MET A 1 -3.39 17.45 17.63
N SER A 2 -2.49 16.57 17.17
CA SER A 2 -1.45 16.95 16.20
C SER A 2 -2.05 16.92 14.80
N SER A 3 -2.03 18.06 14.13
CA SER A 3 -2.32 18.15 12.69
C SER A 3 -1.27 17.33 11.93
N ARG A 4 -1.69 16.23 11.30
CA ARG A 4 -0.87 15.48 10.35
C ARG A 4 -0.59 16.41 9.17
N GLY A 5 0.67 16.81 9.02
CA GLY A 5 1.12 17.64 7.91
C GLY A 5 0.88 16.91 6.59
N SER A 6 0.36 17.64 5.60
CA SER A 6 0.18 17.21 4.22
C SER A 6 1.52 17.03 3.51
N GLY A 7 2.30 16.03 3.91
CA GLY A 7 3.40 15.48 3.12
C GLY A 7 2.79 14.59 2.05
N GLY A 8 2.64 15.09 0.83
CA GLY A 8 1.88 14.39 -0.22
C GLY A 8 2.48 13.04 -0.60
N ALA A 9 1.69 11.96 -0.52
CA ALA A 9 1.94 10.76 -1.31
C ALA A 9 1.85 11.19 -2.76
N VAL A 10 2.91 10.86 -3.50
CA VAL A 10 2.95 11.14 -4.92
C VAL A 10 2.49 9.87 -5.61
N VAL A 11 1.36 9.95 -6.31
CA VAL A 11 1.05 9.00 -7.36
C VAL A 11 2.00 9.32 -8.51
N HIS A 12 3.11 8.58 -8.62
CA HIS A 12 4.09 8.79 -9.68
C HIS A 12 4.08 7.61 -10.64
N ARG A 13 3.61 7.83 -11.87
CA ARG A 13 3.60 6.79 -12.94
C ARG A 13 2.88 5.50 -12.52
N GLY A 14 1.78 5.61 -11.76
CA GLY A 14 1.00 4.46 -11.27
C GLY A 14 1.56 3.79 -10.02
N ALA A 15 2.63 4.34 -9.43
CA ALA A 15 3.13 3.92 -8.12
C ALA A 15 2.55 4.78 -7.00
N LEU A 16 2.19 4.16 -5.88
CA LEU A 16 1.89 4.85 -4.62
C LEU A 16 3.15 4.84 -3.75
N VAL A 17 3.72 6.01 -3.47
CA VAL A 17 4.84 6.15 -2.54
C VAL A 17 4.34 6.73 -1.22
N LEU A 18 4.69 6.07 -0.14
CA LEU A 18 4.29 6.39 1.22
C LEU A 18 5.52 6.59 2.11
N ARG A 19 5.57 7.69 2.89
CA ARG A 19 6.62 7.91 3.88
C ARG A 19 6.20 7.44 5.26
N LEU A 20 7.19 7.25 6.12
CA LEU A 20 6.93 6.84 7.50
C LEU A 20 6.09 7.87 8.25
N GLY A 21 5.00 7.38 8.85
CA GLY A 21 4.02 8.19 9.59
C GLY A 21 2.87 8.70 8.72
N GLU A 22 2.87 8.40 7.42
CA GLU A 22 1.80 8.78 6.51
C GLU A 22 0.73 7.67 6.41
N SER A 23 -0.51 8.11 6.14
CA SER A 23 -1.66 7.27 5.83
C SER A 23 -2.46 7.92 4.71
N TRP A 24 -2.94 7.11 3.78
CA TRP A 24 -3.64 7.58 2.58
C TRP A 24 -4.85 6.71 2.29
N SER A 25 -5.94 7.36 1.96
CA SER A 25 -7.05 6.76 1.24
C SER A 25 -7.04 7.27 -0.19
N VAL A 26 -7.00 6.37 -1.16
CA VAL A 26 -7.03 6.71 -2.59
C VAL A 26 -8.23 6.05 -3.25
N HIS A 27 -8.91 6.85 -4.08
CA HIS A 27 -9.86 6.27 -5.02
C HIS A 27 -9.09 5.43 -6.04
N VAL A 28 -9.65 4.28 -6.38
CA VAL A 28 -9.08 3.40 -7.39
C VAL A 28 -10.14 3.06 -8.41
N ASP A 29 -9.80 3.19 -9.69
CA ASP A 29 -10.62 2.69 -10.80
C ASP A 29 -9.99 1.41 -11.33
N GLU A 30 -10.82 0.43 -11.70
CA GLU A 30 -10.35 -0.74 -12.43
C GLU A 30 -10.32 -0.43 -13.93
N HIS A 31 -9.18 -0.63 -14.57
CA HIS A 31 -9.02 -0.58 -16.02
C HIS A 31 -8.23 -1.80 -16.48
N GLU A 32 -8.87 -2.69 -17.25
CA GLU A 32 -8.26 -3.92 -17.78
C GLU A 32 -7.58 -4.80 -16.70
N GLY A 33 -8.17 -4.87 -15.50
CA GLY A 33 -7.65 -5.66 -14.36
C GLY A 33 -6.57 -4.98 -13.53
N TYR A 34 -6.16 -3.76 -13.89
CA TYR A 34 -5.26 -2.92 -13.11
C TYR A 34 -6.02 -1.85 -12.35
N LEU A 35 -5.47 -1.44 -11.20
CA LEU A 35 -5.97 -0.28 -10.46
C LEU A 35 -5.26 0.98 -10.91
N VAL A 36 -6.05 1.99 -11.31
CA VAL A 36 -5.59 3.35 -11.57
C VAL A 36 -5.90 4.19 -10.33
N LEU A 37 -4.84 4.70 -9.69
CA LEU A 37 -4.95 5.55 -8.52
C LEU A 37 -5.45 6.95 -8.92
N LYS A 38 -6.52 7.41 -8.26
CA LYS A 38 -7.09 8.76 -8.40
C LYS A 38 -6.69 9.66 -7.23
N GLU A 39 -7.17 10.90 -7.27
CA GLU A 39 -6.94 11.94 -6.27
C GLU A 39 -7.06 11.43 -4.82
N PRO A 40 -6.32 12.05 -3.87
CA PRO A 40 -6.47 11.75 -2.47
C PRO A 40 -7.92 11.91 -2.04
N ALA A 41 -8.44 10.90 -1.35
CA ALA A 41 -9.74 11.00 -0.74
C ALA A 41 -9.66 11.50 0.70
N SER A 42 -10.81 11.92 1.24
CA SER A 42 -10.95 12.07 2.69
C SER A 42 -10.56 10.77 3.40
N GLU A 43 -9.91 10.88 4.56
CA GLU A 43 -9.63 9.71 5.41
C GLU A 43 -10.94 8.89 5.61
N ASP A 44 -10.82 7.56 5.46
CA ASP A 44 -11.89 6.58 5.73
C ASP A 44 -13.19 6.60 4.90
N ALA A 45 -13.18 7.11 3.66
CA ALA A 45 -14.34 6.89 2.79
C ALA A 45 -14.41 5.41 2.32
N GLU A 46 -15.62 4.84 2.42
CA GLU A 46 -15.91 3.45 2.06
C GLU A 46 -15.58 3.18 0.58
N GLY A 47 -15.04 1.99 0.29
CA GLY A 47 -14.68 1.62 -1.09
C GLY A 47 -13.32 2.14 -1.56
N GLN A 48 -12.47 2.67 -0.68
CA GLN A 48 -11.15 3.21 -1.03
C GLN A 48 -10.00 2.31 -0.60
N LEU A 49 -8.94 2.32 -1.41
CA LEU A 49 -7.68 1.67 -1.05
C LEU A 49 -7.04 2.52 0.05
N PHE A 50 -6.90 1.94 1.23
CA PHE A 50 -6.21 2.59 2.32
C PHE A 50 -4.83 1.98 2.51
N VAL A 51 -3.82 2.82 2.65
CA VAL A 51 -2.43 2.41 2.91
C VAL A 51 -1.85 3.29 4.01
N SER A 52 -1.27 2.69 5.04
CA SER A 52 -0.57 3.42 6.10
C SER A 52 0.75 2.77 6.48
N MET A 53 1.71 3.57 6.93
CA MET A 53 3.00 3.08 7.40
C MET A 53 3.38 3.76 8.71
N GLU A 54 3.55 2.96 9.75
CA GLU A 54 3.79 3.43 11.11
C GLU A 54 5.00 2.73 11.71
N TYR A 55 5.71 3.42 12.61
CA TYR A 55 6.85 2.86 13.34
C TYR A 55 6.57 2.93 14.82
N THR A 56 6.68 1.78 15.47
CA THR A 56 6.55 1.64 16.92
C THR A 56 7.91 1.22 17.49
N PRO A 57 8.53 2.03 18.37
CA PRO A 57 9.78 1.67 19.03
C PRO A 57 9.66 0.32 19.73
N GLY A 58 10.64 -0.56 19.51
CA GLY A 58 10.66 -1.93 20.08
C GLY A 58 9.82 -2.97 19.33
N VAL A 59 8.95 -2.56 18.40
CA VAL A 59 8.18 -3.47 17.53
C VAL A 59 8.71 -3.44 16.11
N GLY A 60 8.96 -2.25 15.57
CA GLY A 60 9.42 -2.05 14.19
C GLY A 60 8.45 -1.23 13.35
N THR A 61 8.61 -1.32 12.04
CA THR A 61 7.73 -0.66 11.06
C THR A 61 6.61 -1.60 10.63
N MET A 62 5.41 -1.06 10.49
CA MET A 62 4.23 -1.77 9.99
C MET A 62 3.66 -1.02 8.80
N LEU A 63 3.49 -1.71 7.68
CA LEU A 63 2.69 -1.27 6.54
C LEU A 63 1.32 -1.97 6.61
N THR A 64 0.26 -1.18 6.49
CA THR A 64 -1.12 -1.66 6.44
C THR A 64 -1.70 -1.33 5.08
N VAL A 65 -2.33 -2.31 4.42
CA VAL A 65 -3.03 -2.15 3.14
C VAL A 65 -4.45 -2.69 3.30
N ARG A 66 -5.48 -1.85 3.19
CA ARG A 66 -6.88 -2.28 3.22
C ARG A 66 -7.42 -2.35 1.80
N ASN A 67 -7.79 -3.55 1.36
CA ASN A 67 -8.36 -3.76 0.04
C ASN A 67 -9.88 -3.53 0.06
N PRO A 68 -10.40 -2.47 -0.61
CA PRO A 68 -11.85 -2.20 -0.65
C PRO A 68 -12.60 -3.08 -1.65
N SER A 69 -11.87 -3.78 -2.52
CA SER A 69 -12.45 -4.53 -3.63
C SER A 69 -13.04 -5.85 -3.15
N LYS A 70 -13.96 -6.38 -3.97
CA LYS A 70 -14.45 -7.77 -3.87
C LYS A 70 -13.48 -8.79 -4.49
N LYS A 71 -12.40 -8.32 -5.11
CA LYS A 71 -11.33 -9.11 -5.74
C LYS A 71 -10.05 -9.05 -4.89
N PHE A 72 -9.15 -10.01 -5.09
CA PHE A 72 -7.84 -10.01 -4.41
C PHE A 72 -6.98 -8.87 -4.96
N LEU A 73 -6.34 -8.11 -4.07
CA LEU A 73 -5.42 -7.06 -4.46
C LEU A 73 -3.99 -7.60 -4.46
N ARG A 74 -3.35 -7.63 -5.62
CA ARG A 74 -1.91 -7.91 -5.74
C ARG A 74 -1.19 -6.60 -6.04
N TYR A 75 -0.02 -6.41 -5.44
CA TYR A 75 0.89 -5.31 -5.72
C TYR A 75 2.32 -5.80 -5.58
N ARG A 76 3.28 -5.04 -6.10
CA ARG A 76 4.71 -5.20 -5.76
C ARG A 76 5.09 -4.16 -4.73
N LEU A 77 5.86 -4.56 -3.73
CA LEU A 77 6.31 -3.66 -2.68
C LEU A 77 7.81 -3.41 -2.79
N GLY A 78 8.20 -2.16 -2.92
CA GLY A 78 9.55 -1.68 -2.67
C GLY A 78 9.61 -0.96 -1.33
N ILE A 79 10.68 -1.17 -0.55
CA ILE A 79 10.93 -0.45 0.71
C ILE A 79 12.32 0.17 0.74
N ARG A 80 12.50 1.22 1.54
CA ARG A 80 13.82 1.80 1.85
C ARG A 80 13.88 2.36 3.26
N THR A 81 15.04 2.28 3.93
CA THR A 81 15.24 2.74 5.31
C THR A 81 15.34 4.27 5.46
N GLY A 82 15.60 4.99 4.36
CA GLY A 82 15.68 6.46 4.33
C GLY A 82 15.46 7.02 2.93
N SER A 83 15.40 8.35 2.80
CA SER A 83 15.02 9.03 1.56
C SER A 83 16.05 8.99 0.42
N ASN A 84 17.29 8.56 0.71
CA ASN A 84 18.41 8.66 -0.22
C ASN A 84 18.97 7.28 -0.66
N GLY A 85 18.19 6.21 -0.46
CA GLY A 85 18.54 4.85 -0.88
C GLY A 85 17.69 4.34 -2.06
N ALA A 86 18.19 3.30 -2.72
CA ALA A 86 17.41 2.51 -3.68
C ALA A 86 16.32 1.71 -2.96
N PHE A 87 15.21 1.47 -3.63
CA PHE A 87 14.17 0.56 -3.13
C PHE A 87 14.63 -0.89 -3.24
N TRP A 88 14.39 -1.68 -2.19
CA TRP A 88 14.51 -3.14 -2.22
C TRP A 88 13.11 -3.73 -2.31
N TYR A 89 12.92 -4.68 -3.22
CA TYR A 89 11.62 -5.31 -3.40
C TYR A 89 11.45 -6.46 -2.42
N THR A 90 10.30 -6.50 -1.75
CA THR A 90 9.92 -7.57 -0.82
C THR A 90 8.85 -8.46 -1.43
N SER A 91 8.73 -9.65 -0.85
CA SER A 91 7.62 -10.54 -1.13
C SER A 91 6.32 -9.98 -0.56
N SER A 92 5.36 -9.68 -1.43
CA SER A 92 4.01 -9.29 -1.05
C SER A 92 3.02 -10.39 -1.43
N CYS A 93 2.17 -10.78 -0.49
CA CYS A 93 1.07 -11.70 -0.75
C CYS A 93 -0.15 -10.93 -1.23
N PRO A 94 -1.01 -11.51 -2.08
CA PRO A 94 -2.29 -10.90 -2.42
C PRO A 94 -3.12 -10.63 -1.16
N VAL A 95 -3.70 -9.43 -1.08
CA VAL A 95 -4.57 -9.02 0.02
C VAL A 95 -6.00 -9.43 -0.31
N ASN A 96 -6.58 -10.27 0.56
CA ASN A 96 -7.93 -10.77 0.39
C ASN A 96 -8.97 -9.63 0.31
N PRO A 97 -10.09 -9.86 -0.42
CA PRO A 97 -11.21 -8.92 -0.47
C PRO A 97 -11.69 -8.50 0.92
N GLY A 98 -11.81 -7.18 1.16
CA GLY A 98 -12.31 -6.64 2.43
C GLY A 98 -11.43 -6.88 3.66
N ILE A 99 -10.23 -7.43 3.50
CA ILE A 99 -9.28 -7.71 4.60
C ILE A 99 -8.13 -6.70 4.57
N LEU A 100 -7.52 -6.51 5.75
CA LEU A 100 -6.28 -5.78 5.95
C LEU A 100 -5.07 -6.69 5.68
N GLY A 101 -4.25 -6.35 4.70
CA GLY A 101 -2.90 -6.84 4.55
C GLY A 101 -1.97 -6.11 5.50
N ILE A 102 -1.10 -6.85 6.18
CA ILE A 102 -0.12 -6.28 7.11
C ILE A 102 1.25 -6.85 6.76
N GLU A 103 2.22 -5.95 6.60
CA GLU A 103 3.63 -6.29 6.46
C GLU A 103 4.43 -5.60 7.57
N THR A 104 5.37 -6.31 8.18
CA THR A 104 6.17 -5.79 9.30
C THR A 104 7.65 -6.00 9.09
N TRP A 105 8.45 -5.05 9.60
CA TRP A 105 9.90 -5.12 9.60
C TRP A 105 10.46 -4.67 10.94
N PRO A 106 11.49 -5.34 11.49
CA PRO A 106 12.01 -5.00 12.80
C PRO A 106 12.73 -3.64 12.83
N GLN A 107 13.30 -3.22 11.71
CA GLN A 107 13.93 -1.90 11.58
C GLN A 107 12.95 -0.80 11.16
N ARG A 108 13.36 0.45 11.41
CA ARG A 108 12.66 1.64 10.92
C ARG A 108 12.81 1.75 9.40
N MET A 109 11.69 1.74 8.67
CA MET A 109 11.65 2.07 7.25
C MET A 109 11.34 3.53 7.06
N GLY A 110 11.93 4.14 6.03
CA GLY A 110 11.70 5.53 5.66
C GLY A 110 10.54 5.67 4.69
N GLU A 111 10.50 4.82 3.65
CA GLU A 111 9.45 4.86 2.63
C GLU A 111 9.09 3.46 2.11
N ALA A 112 7.86 3.34 1.65
CA ALA A 112 7.29 2.21 0.92
C ALA A 112 6.78 2.68 -0.45
N MET A 113 6.91 1.84 -1.47
CA MET A 113 6.43 2.09 -2.81
C MET A 113 5.64 0.87 -3.29
N LEU A 114 4.34 1.05 -3.50
CA LEU A 114 3.46 0.04 -4.06
C LEU A 114 3.33 0.30 -5.57
N THR A 115 3.62 -0.73 -6.37
CA THR A 115 3.49 -0.68 -7.84
C THR A 115 2.69 -1.87 -8.34
N ASP A 116 2.33 -1.86 -9.63
CA ASP A 116 1.65 -2.97 -10.30
C ASP A 116 0.40 -3.46 -9.54
N LEU A 117 -0.44 -2.52 -9.10
CA LEU A 117 -1.67 -2.84 -8.38
C LEU A 117 -2.66 -3.52 -9.34
N GLN A 118 -2.98 -4.78 -9.05
CA GLN A 118 -3.85 -5.64 -9.85
C GLN A 118 -5.00 -6.17 -9.00
N LEU A 119 -6.19 -6.26 -9.60
CA LEU A 119 -7.31 -6.98 -9.03
C LEU A 119 -7.41 -8.36 -9.67
N LEU A 120 -7.38 -9.40 -8.84
CA LEU A 120 -7.41 -10.79 -9.28
C LEU A 120 -8.72 -11.43 -8.85
N ASP A 121 -9.34 -12.17 -9.76
CA ASP A 121 -10.46 -13.04 -9.44
C ASP A 121 -10.02 -14.19 -8.53
N GLU A 122 -10.94 -14.74 -7.74
CA GLU A 122 -10.66 -15.82 -6.78
C GLU A 122 -10.01 -17.06 -7.41
N ASN A 123 -10.33 -17.34 -8.68
CA ASN A 123 -9.80 -18.50 -9.41
C ASN A 123 -8.44 -18.23 -10.07
N ASP A 124 -7.91 -17.01 -10.00
CA ASP A 124 -6.60 -16.72 -10.57
C ASP A 124 -5.50 -17.44 -9.75
N PRO A 125 -4.62 -18.24 -10.38
CA PRO A 125 -3.57 -18.98 -9.66
C PRO A 125 -2.61 -18.07 -8.89
N ARG A 126 -2.48 -16.80 -9.28
CA ARG A 126 -1.64 -15.80 -8.63
C ARG A 126 -2.19 -15.37 -7.27
N THR A 127 -3.44 -15.69 -6.92
CA THR A 127 -4.02 -15.44 -5.58
C THR A 127 -3.34 -16.27 -4.48
N ARG A 128 -2.66 -17.36 -4.85
CA ARG A 128 -2.05 -18.33 -3.91
C ARG A 128 -0.53 -18.20 -3.77
N ILE A 129 0.06 -17.19 -4.41
CA ILE A 129 1.51 -17.04 -4.53
C ILE A 129 1.90 -15.61 -4.13
N CYS A 130 2.79 -15.51 -3.13
CA CYS A 130 3.45 -14.26 -2.78
C CYS A 130 4.59 -13.99 -3.78
N ASN A 131 4.84 -12.72 -4.11
CA ASN A 131 5.94 -12.31 -5.01
C ASN A 131 7.32 -12.55 -4.43
#